data_AF-A0A8S3ZB84-F1
#
_entry.id   AF-A0A8S3ZB84-F1
#
_cell.length_a   1.000
_cell.length_b   1.000
_cell.length_c   1.000
_cell.angle_alpha   90.00
_cell.angle_beta   90.00
_cell.angle_gamma   90.00
#
_symmetry.space_group_name_H-M   'P 1'
#
loop_
_entity.id
_entity.type
_entity.pdbx_description
1 polymer ?
#
loop_
_entity_poly.entity_id
_entity_poly.type
_entity_poly.pdbx_seq_one_letter_code
_entity_poly.pdbx_strand_id
1 'polypeptide(L)'
;PNCMNRQTILHEIGHAIGFYHEHKRPDRDQYITVLEENIKDNKRYNFEKSNEIDTYGLPYDYTSIMHYKENDPYFQNIIGNTQGLSNYDIQLANLMYNC
;
A
#
# COMPACT_ATOMS: atom_id res chain seq x y z
N PRO A 1 20.68 -2.64 3.46
CA PRO A 1 21.21 -1.48 4.22
C PRO A 1 20.61 -0.10 3.85
N ASN A 2 19.37 -0.03 3.34
CA ASN A 2 18.76 1.24 2.87
C ASN A 2 17.39 1.54 3.52
N CYS A 3 17.16 1.12 4.76
CA CYS A 3 15.89 1.35 5.47
C CYS A 3 15.85 2.66 6.27
N MET A 4 17.01 3.33 6.43
CA MET A 4 17.14 4.59 7.18
C MET A 4 16.82 5.81 6.32
N ASN A 5 15.68 5.77 5.62
CA ASN A 5 15.16 6.90 4.86
C ASN A 5 13.73 7.19 5.30
N ARG A 6 13.29 8.45 5.12
CA ARG A 6 11.99 8.92 5.59
C ARG A 6 10.83 8.07 5.09
N GLN A 7 10.83 7.70 3.80
CA GLN A 7 9.77 6.91 3.18
C GLN A 7 9.65 5.54 3.85
N THR A 8 10.75 4.80 3.98
CA THR A 8 10.74 3.49 4.62
C THR A 8 10.36 3.58 6.09
N ILE A 9 10.87 4.56 6.84
CA ILE A 9 10.52 4.73 8.26
C ILE A 9 9.01 4.96 8.42
N LEU A 10 8.41 5.83 7.61
CA LEU A 10 6.97 6.09 7.67
C LEU A 10 6.14 4.85 7.26
N HIS A 11 6.59 4.08 6.27
CA HIS A 11 5.95 2.83 5.87
C HIS A 11 5.93 1.81 7.02
N GLU A 12 7.06 1.60 7.69
CA GLU A 12 7.15 0.67 8.82
C GLU A 12 6.36 1.16 10.05
N ILE A 13 6.28 2.48 10.27
CA ILE A 13 5.38 3.06 11.28
C ILE A 13 3.92 2.77 10.90
N GLY A 14 3.56 2.90 9.61
CA GLY A 14 2.24 2.52 9.09
C GLY A 14 1.88 1.09 9.48
N HIS A 15 2.77 0.13 9.24
CA HIS A 15 2.59 -1.24 9.70
C HIS A 15 2.42 -1.35 11.21
N ALA A 16 3.22 -0.62 12.00
CA ALA A 16 3.14 -0.65 13.46
C ALA A 16 1.80 -0.12 14.01
N ILE A 17 1.15 0.82 13.30
CA ILE A 17 -0.18 1.35 13.65
C ILE A 17 -1.33 0.58 12.97
N GLY A 18 -1.05 -0.57 12.35
CA GLY A 18 -2.07 -1.47 11.81
C GLY A 18 -2.41 -1.27 10.33
N PHE A 19 -1.63 -0.50 9.57
CA PHE A 19 -1.83 -0.43 8.12
C PHE A 19 -1.27 -1.68 7.44
N TYR A 20 -2.00 -2.15 6.43
CA TYR A 20 -1.56 -3.20 5.51
C TYR A 20 -1.12 -2.56 4.19
N HIS A 21 -0.49 -3.34 3.32
CA HIS A 21 -0.19 -2.88 1.97
C HIS A 21 -1.48 -2.60 1.19
N GLU A 22 -1.53 -1.47 0.50
CA GLU A 22 -2.72 -1.02 -0.23
C GLU A 22 -3.16 -2.04 -1.29
N HIS A 23 -2.21 -2.69 -1.97
CA HIS A 23 -2.47 -3.71 -2.99
C HIS A 23 -3.02 -5.03 -2.44
N LYS A 24 -3.08 -5.17 -1.11
CA LYS A 24 -3.70 -6.32 -0.42
C LYS A 24 -5.16 -6.08 -0.06
N ARG A 25 -5.73 -4.89 -0.31
CA ARG A 25 -7.15 -4.63 -0.02
C ARG A 25 -8.07 -5.65 -0.71
N PRO A 26 -9.22 -6.02 -0.09
CA PRO A 26 -10.19 -6.94 -0.68
C PRO A 26 -10.72 -6.49 -2.06
N ASP A 27 -10.85 -5.17 -2.25
CA ASP A 27 -11.39 -4.50 -3.44
C ASP A 27 -10.33 -4.15 -4.49
N ARG A 28 -9.04 -4.48 -4.25
CA ARG A 28 -7.92 -4.06 -5.12
C ARG A 28 -8.08 -4.45 -6.61
N ASP A 29 -8.76 -5.55 -6.90
CA ASP A 29 -8.98 -6.04 -8.29
C ASP A 29 -9.88 -5.10 -9.12
N GLN A 30 -10.56 -4.13 -8.48
CA GLN A 30 -11.30 -3.07 -9.18
C GLN A 30 -10.41 -1.92 -9.66
N TYR A 31 -9.16 -1.87 -9.19
CA TYR A 31 -8.24 -0.74 -9.35
C TYR A 31 -6.94 -1.13 -10.04
N ILE A 32 -6.38 -2.29 -9.67
CA ILE A 32 -5.15 -2.83 -10.24
C ILE A 32 -5.34 -4.26 -10.71
N THR A 33 -4.52 -4.66 -11.69
CA THR A 33 -4.37 -6.06 -12.08
C THR A 33 -3.00 -6.55 -11.65
N VAL A 34 -2.96 -7.64 -10.89
CA VAL A 34 -1.70 -8.30 -10.55
C VAL A 34 -1.36 -9.30 -11.66
N LEU A 35 -0.23 -9.06 -12.33
CA LEU A 35 0.30 -9.94 -13.38
C LEU A 35 1.02 -11.14 -12.73
N GLU A 36 0.24 -12.16 -12.37
CA GLU A 36 0.69 -13.36 -11.64
C GLU A 36 1.84 -14.12 -12.32
N GLU A 37 1.94 -14.04 -13.64
CA GLU A 37 3.02 -14.62 -14.44
C GLU A 37 4.38 -13.95 -14.19
N ASN A 38 4.38 -12.70 -13.72
CA ASN A 38 5.59 -11.92 -13.42
C ASN A 38 6.04 -12.08 -11.96
N ILE A 39 5.25 -12.78 -11.14
CA ILE A 39 5.56 -13.00 -9.72
C ILE A 39 6.40 -14.26 -9.57
N LYS A 40 7.55 -14.13 -8.87
CA LYS A 40 8.33 -15.29 -8.44
C LYS A 40 7.49 -16.18 -7.52
N ASP A 41 7.50 -17.49 -7.73
CA ASP A 41 6.62 -18.41 -6.99
C ASP A 41 6.73 -18.28 -5.46
N ASN A 42 7.94 -18.09 -4.94
CA ASN A 42 8.18 -17.88 -3.51
C ASN A 42 7.80 -16.48 -2.99
N LYS A 43 7.15 -15.65 -3.81
CA LYS A 43 6.70 -14.30 -3.48
C LYS A 43 5.22 -14.06 -3.71
N ARG A 44 4.46 -15.04 -4.22
CA ARG A 44 3.00 -14.93 -4.47
C ARG A 44 2.21 -14.48 -3.24
N TYR A 45 2.56 -14.98 -2.06
CA TYR A 45 1.93 -14.58 -0.79
C TYR A 45 2.00 -13.07 -0.47
N ASN A 46 2.94 -12.33 -1.07
CA ASN A 46 3.01 -10.87 -0.90
C ASN A 46 1.90 -10.13 -1.66
N PHE A 47 1.24 -10.78 -2.62
CA PHE A 47 0.17 -10.21 -3.45
C PHE A 47 -1.21 -10.78 -3.11
N GLU A 48 -1.29 -11.74 -2.18
CA GLU A 48 -2.54 -12.25 -1.65
C GLU A 48 -3.31 -11.14 -0.91
N LYS A 49 -4.60 -11.02 -1.24
CA LYS A 49 -5.52 -10.09 -0.58
C LYS A 49 -5.74 -10.50 0.88
N SER A 50 -5.92 -9.52 1.76
CA SER A 50 -6.20 -9.76 3.18
C SER A 50 -7.64 -9.42 3.51
N ASN A 51 -8.32 -10.35 4.19
CA ASN A 51 -9.68 -10.13 4.73
C ASN A 51 -9.67 -9.36 6.06
N GLU A 52 -8.49 -9.08 6.62
CA GLU A 52 -8.33 -8.31 7.86
C GLU A 52 -8.40 -6.80 7.63
N ILE A 53 -8.36 -6.37 6.35
CA ILE A 53 -8.35 -4.95 5.99
C ILE A 53 -9.78 -4.42 5.94
N ASP A 54 -10.06 -3.46 6.81
CA ASP A 54 -11.21 -2.56 6.68
C ASP A 54 -10.77 -1.31 5.91
N THR A 55 -11.54 -0.92 4.90
CA THR A 55 -11.26 0.28 4.08
C THR A 55 -11.76 1.55 4.73
N TYR A 56 -12.60 1.45 5.78
CA TYR A 56 -13.29 2.57 6.42
C TYR A 56 -14.07 3.45 5.41
N GLY A 57 -14.48 2.87 4.27
CA GLY A 57 -15.15 3.58 3.19
C GLY A 57 -14.25 4.52 2.37
N LEU A 58 -12.93 4.48 2.59
CA LEU A 58 -11.99 5.28 1.82
C LEU A 58 -11.73 4.67 0.42
N PRO A 59 -11.60 5.51 -0.63
CA PRO A 59 -11.22 5.05 -1.96
C PRO A 59 -9.85 4.35 -1.97
N TYR A 60 -9.57 3.59 -3.03
CA TYR A 60 -8.24 3.01 -3.27
C TYR A 60 -7.19 4.10 -3.52
N ASP A 61 -6.06 4.03 -2.83
CA ASP A 61 -5.02 5.04 -2.88
C ASP A 61 -3.73 4.57 -3.56
N TYR A 62 -3.62 4.83 -4.87
CA TYR A 62 -2.39 4.57 -5.63
C TYR A 62 -1.16 5.27 -5.06
N THR A 63 -1.33 6.38 -4.37
CA THR A 63 -0.25 7.21 -3.82
C THR A 63 0.09 6.91 -2.37
N SER A 64 -0.62 5.94 -1.76
CA SER A 64 -0.39 5.55 -0.37
C SER A 64 1.07 5.16 -0.17
N ILE A 65 1.62 5.54 0.99
CA ILE A 65 2.95 5.08 1.39
C ILE A 65 3.01 3.57 1.59
N MET A 66 1.86 2.94 1.75
CA MET A 66 1.71 1.50 1.92
C MET A 66 1.59 0.75 0.59
N HIS A 67 1.54 1.44 -0.55
CA HIS A 67 1.48 0.77 -1.86
C HIS A 67 2.86 0.28 -2.30
N TYR A 68 2.92 -0.96 -2.79
CA TYR A 68 4.14 -1.47 -3.44
C TYR A 68 4.54 -0.64 -4.65
N LYS A 69 5.84 -0.63 -4.94
CA LYS A 69 6.39 0.00 -6.14
C LYS A 69 5.90 -0.71 -7.40
N GLU A 70 5.45 0.10 -8.35
CA GLU A 70 5.13 -0.36 -9.69
C GLU A 70 6.41 -0.46 -10.53
N ASN A 71 6.49 -1.49 -11.38
CA ASN A 71 7.60 -1.69 -12.29
C ASN A 71 7.32 -1.12 -13.68
N ASP A 72 6.05 -0.92 -14.06
CA ASP A 72 5.67 -0.24 -15.30
C ASP A 72 6.13 1.24 -15.30
N PRO A 73 7.00 1.66 -16.23
CA PRO A 73 7.49 3.04 -16.32
C PRO A 73 6.41 4.11 -16.40
N TYR A 74 5.22 3.78 -16.93
CA TYR A 74 4.11 4.72 -17.04
C TYR A 74 3.53 5.11 -15.67
N PHE A 75 3.57 4.17 -14.71
CA PHE A 75 2.96 4.34 -13.40
C PHE A 75 3.96 4.57 -12.27
N GLN A 76 5.27 4.43 -12.51
CA GLN A 76 6.33 4.62 -11.52
C GLN A 76 6.32 6.00 -10.83
N ASN A 77 5.75 7.03 -11.45
CA ASN A 77 5.62 8.36 -10.84
C ASN A 77 4.39 8.52 -9.95
N ILE A 78 3.51 7.52 -9.92
CA ILE A 78 2.23 7.54 -9.22
C ILE A 78 2.26 6.50 -8.09
N ILE A 79 2.59 5.24 -8.43
CA ILE A 79 2.47 4.10 -7.52
C ILE A 79 3.80 3.78 -6.83
N GLY A 80 3.80 3.81 -5.49
CA GLY A 80 4.93 3.41 -4.64
C GLY A 80 6.14 4.36 -4.66
N ASN A 81 5.99 5.58 -5.19
CA ASN A 81 7.04 6.61 -5.25
C ASN A 81 6.79 7.80 -4.31
N THR A 82 5.86 7.66 -3.36
CA THR A 82 5.56 8.74 -2.41
C THR A 82 6.71 8.99 -1.41
N GLN A 83 6.89 10.24 -1.01
CA GLN A 83 7.89 10.68 0.00
C GLN A 83 7.27 10.91 1.39
N GLY A 84 5.97 10.69 1.53
CA GLY A 84 5.22 10.92 2.76
C GLY A 84 3.85 10.28 2.75
N LEU A 85 3.08 10.55 3.81
CA LEU A 85 1.70 10.09 3.91
C LEU A 85 0.84 10.81 2.86
N SER A 86 0.01 10.06 2.17
CA SER A 86 -1.04 10.63 1.31
C SER A 86 -2.15 11.25 2.16
N ASN A 87 -3.10 11.94 1.51
CA ASN A 87 -4.31 12.41 2.19
C ASN A 87 -5.17 11.27 2.74
N TYR A 88 -5.20 10.11 2.07
CA TYR A 88 -5.98 8.96 2.52
C TYR A 88 -5.26 8.14 3.58
N ASP A 89 -3.92 8.09 3.59
CA ASP A 89 -3.16 7.54 4.71
C ASP A 89 -3.49 8.29 6.02
N ILE A 90 -3.54 9.63 5.97
CA ILE A 90 -3.87 10.47 7.13
C ILE A 90 -5.32 10.26 7.56
N GLN A 91 -6.26 10.25 6.62
CA GLN A 91 -7.67 10.02 6.93
C GLN A 91 -7.91 8.63 7.52
N LEU A 92 -7.25 7.60 6.98
CA LEU A 92 -7.34 6.23 7.48
C LEU A 92 -6.88 6.16 8.94
N ALA A 93 -5.72 6.76 9.26
CA ALA A 93 -5.24 6.83 10.64
C ALA A 93 -6.25 7.52 11.57
N ASN A 94 -6.83 8.65 11.14
CA ASN A 94 -7.81 9.36 11.95
C ASN A 94 -9.09 8.54 12.18
N LEU A 95 -9.57 7.81 11.16
CA LEU A 95 -10.73 6.93 11.27
C LEU A 95 -10.46 5.72 12.17
N MET A 96 -9.28 5.11 12.06
CA MET A 96 -8.87 3.97 12.90
C MET A 96 -8.76 4.35 14.39
N TYR A 97 -8.31 5.57 14.67
CA TYR A 97 -7.99 6.03 16.03
C TYR A 97 -8.92 7.12 16.57
N ASN A 98 -10.05 7.37 15.91
CA ASN A 98 -11.08 8.36 16.31
C ASN A 98 -10.51 9.77 16.61
N CYS A 99 -9.70 10.28 15.69
CA CYS A 99 -9.09 11.62 15.77
C CYS A 99 -9.86 12.66 14.97
#